data_AF-A0A1H0GYI0-F1
#
_entry.id   AF-A0A1H0GYI0-F1
#
_cell.length_a   1.000
_cell.length_b   1.000
_cell.length_c   1.000
_cell.angle_alpha   90.00
_cell.angle_beta   90.00
_cell.angle_gamma   90.00
#
_symmetry.space_group_name_H-M   'P 1'
#
loop_
_entity.id
_entity.type
_entity.pdbx_description
1 polymer ?
#
loop_
_entity_poly.entity_id
_entity_poly.type
_entity_poly.pdbx_seq_one_letter_code
_entity_poly.pdbx_strand_id
1 'polypeptide(L)'
;MAKTVKQALIDAIHYPIPIGFVENTIIERQLTETDEYTYEVSQSKEFKGALADCLYSLLQAVSVHESDKSVGTLTDKDKERLLFRINNLYEAIGEEPVQGAPMVYIGG
;
A
#
# COMPACT_ATOMS: atom_id res chain seq x y z
N MET A 1 16.90 14.34 -14.63
CA MET A 1 16.60 14.36 -13.18
C MET A 1 16.47 12.92 -12.73
N ALA A 2 17.08 12.58 -11.61
CA ALA A 2 16.94 11.25 -11.04
C ALA A 2 15.54 11.09 -10.43
N LYS A 3 15.00 9.86 -10.44
CA LYS A 3 13.71 9.57 -9.83
C LYS A 3 13.88 9.59 -8.31
N THR A 4 13.01 10.30 -7.59
CA THR A 4 13.02 10.33 -6.12
C THR A 4 12.24 9.18 -5.52
N VAL A 5 12.49 8.82 -4.26
CA VAL A 5 11.72 7.81 -3.49
C VAL A 5 10.21 8.08 -3.54
N LYS A 6 9.78 9.33 -3.34
CA LYS A 6 8.37 9.71 -3.41
C LYS A 6 7.73 9.40 -4.76
N GLN A 7 8.36 9.87 -5.84
CA GLN A 7 7.90 9.60 -7.19
C GLN A 7 7.87 8.09 -7.49
N ALA A 8 8.87 7.34 -7.02
CA ALA A 8 8.90 5.89 -7.20
C ALA A 8 7.76 5.17 -6.47
N LEU A 9 7.42 5.58 -5.24
CA LEU A 9 6.27 5.04 -4.51
C LEU A 9 4.95 5.35 -5.22
N ILE A 10 4.75 6.61 -5.63
CA ILE A 10 3.55 7.02 -6.38
C ILE A 10 3.43 6.23 -7.69
N ASP A 11 4.53 6.09 -8.45
CA ASP A 11 4.54 5.34 -9.71
C ASP A 11 4.28 3.84 -9.51
N ALA A 12 4.68 3.26 -8.38
CA ALA A 12 4.45 1.85 -8.06
C ALA A 12 2.99 1.55 -7.69
N ILE A 13 2.25 2.57 -7.27
CA ILE A 13 0.85 2.49 -6.86
C ILE A 13 -0.02 2.92 -8.04
N HIS A 14 -0.62 1.94 -8.73
CA HIS A 14 -1.48 2.21 -9.90
C HIS A 14 -2.86 2.79 -9.54
N TYR A 15 -3.15 3.01 -8.26
CA TYR A 15 -4.43 3.50 -7.74
C TYR A 15 -4.28 4.90 -7.15
N PRO A 16 -5.33 5.74 -7.19
CA PRO A 16 -5.28 7.06 -6.57
C PRO A 16 -5.12 6.93 -5.05
N ILE A 17 -4.03 7.47 -4.52
CA ILE A 17 -3.75 7.57 -3.08
C ILE A 17 -3.46 9.04 -2.71
N PRO A 18 -3.90 9.53 -1.54
CA PRO A 18 -3.55 10.87 -1.10
C PRO A 18 -2.04 11.04 -0.98
N ILE A 19 -1.47 12.09 -1.59
CA ILE A 19 -0.02 12.37 -1.53
C ILE A 19 0.41 12.54 -0.07
N GLY A 20 -0.40 13.20 0.76
CA GLY A 20 -0.13 13.34 2.19
C GLY A 20 -0.02 12.01 2.94
N PHE A 21 -0.73 10.97 2.49
CA PHE A 21 -0.56 9.62 3.05
C PHE A 21 0.81 9.05 2.69
N VAL A 22 1.21 9.16 1.41
CA VAL A 22 2.52 8.69 0.93
C VAL A 22 3.65 9.41 1.67
N GLU A 23 3.54 10.72 1.86
CA GLU A 23 4.51 11.52 2.64
C GLU A 23 4.63 11.04 4.08
N ASN A 24 3.49 10.80 4.74
CA ASN A 24 3.48 10.27 6.10
C ASN A 24 4.13 8.89 6.19
N THR A 25 3.80 7.98 5.28
CA THR A 25 4.38 6.63 5.24
C THR A 25 5.89 6.65 5.01
N ILE A 26 6.38 7.55 4.15
CA ILE A 26 7.81 7.77 3.94
C ILE A 26 8.48 8.15 5.26
N ILE A 27 7.89 9.09 6.02
CA ILE A 27 8.40 9.53 7.32
C ILE A 27 8.36 8.39 8.35
N GLU A 28 7.25 7.67 8.45
CA GLU A 28 7.05 6.55 9.39
C GLU A 28 8.05 5.42 9.15
N ARG A 29 8.40 5.17 7.89
CA ARG A 29 9.38 4.16 7.47
C ARG A 29 10.82 4.66 7.42
N GLN A 30 11.08 5.87 7.93
CA GLN A 30 12.42 6.48 8.00
C GLN A 30 13.10 6.64 6.63
N LEU A 31 12.31 6.88 5.59
CA LEU A 31 12.78 7.21 4.25
C LEU A 31 12.84 8.74 4.07
N THR A 32 13.70 9.20 3.17
CA THR A 32 13.70 10.60 2.72
C THR A 32 12.97 10.70 1.39
N GLU A 33 11.97 11.56 1.29
CA GLU A 33 11.15 11.69 0.08
C GLU A 33 11.98 12.13 -1.15
N THR A 34 13.03 12.94 -0.93
CA THR A 34 13.89 13.54 -1.95
C THR A 34 15.08 12.67 -2.33
N ASP A 35 15.32 11.56 -1.62
CA ASP A 35 16.45 10.69 -1.92
C ASP A 35 16.28 10.06 -3.31
N GLU A 36 17.42 9.76 -3.94
CA GLU A 36 17.44 9.10 -5.23
C GLU A 36 16.92 7.66 -5.10
N TYR A 37 15.97 7.30 -5.94
CA TYR A 37 15.48 5.93 -6.05
C TYR A 37 16.46 5.08 -6.85
N THR A 38 17.27 4.30 -6.15
CA THR A 38 18.21 3.34 -6.71
C THR A 38 17.73 1.90 -6.55
N TYR A 39 18.43 0.95 -7.18
CA TYR A 39 18.16 -0.47 -6.98
C TYR A 39 18.29 -0.88 -5.50
N GLU A 40 19.28 -0.34 -4.79
CA GLU A 40 19.48 -0.62 -3.36
C GLU A 40 18.28 -0.15 -2.53
N VAL A 41 17.77 1.05 -2.80
CA VAL A 41 16.54 1.56 -2.17
C VAL A 41 15.34 0.67 -2.50
N SER A 42 15.20 0.20 -3.74
CA SER A 42 14.11 -0.73 -4.12
C SER A 42 14.14 -2.06 -3.35
N GLN A 43 15.32 -2.48 -2.90
CA GLN A 43 15.50 -3.73 -2.15
C GLN A 43 15.44 -3.54 -0.64
N SER A 44 15.52 -2.29 -0.16
CA SER A 44 15.46 -1.93 1.26
C SER A 44 14.14 -2.35 1.90
N LYS A 45 14.20 -2.63 3.21
CA LYS A 45 13.02 -3.00 3.98
C LYS A 45 12.07 -1.82 4.15
N GLU A 46 12.65 -0.62 4.27
CA GLU A 46 11.95 0.64 4.45
C GLU A 46 11.06 0.93 3.24
N PHE A 47 11.61 0.83 2.02
CA PHE A 47 10.83 1.06 0.79
C PHE A 47 9.76 0.01 0.55
N LYS A 48 10.09 -1.28 0.73
CA LYS A 48 9.12 -2.38 0.57
C LYS A 48 7.98 -2.27 1.60
N GLY A 49 8.30 -1.92 2.84
CA GLY A 49 7.33 -1.65 3.89
C GLY A 49 6.44 -0.45 3.55
N ALA A 50 7.02 0.66 3.09
CA ALA A 50 6.26 1.84 2.69
C ALA A 50 5.29 1.54 1.53
N LEU A 51 5.72 0.74 0.55
CA LEU A 51 4.85 0.29 -0.53
C LEU A 51 3.72 -0.61 0.00
N ALA A 52 4.02 -1.53 0.91
CA ALA A 52 3.03 -2.41 1.52
C ALA A 52 1.97 -1.62 2.29
N ASP A 53 2.38 -0.65 3.12
CA ASP A 53 1.47 0.19 3.91
C ASP A 53 0.55 1.02 3.02
N CYS A 54 1.09 1.61 1.94
CA CYS A 54 0.30 2.35 0.95
C CYS A 54 -0.76 1.47 0.29
N LEU A 55 -0.38 0.27 -0.15
CA LEU A 55 -1.31 -0.69 -0.75
C LEU A 55 -2.35 -1.18 0.27
N TYR A 56 -1.96 -1.37 1.52
CA TYR A 56 -2.86 -1.79 2.58
C TYR A 56 -3.89 -0.71 2.93
N SER A 57 -3.49 0.56 3.00
CA SER A 57 -4.42 1.68 3.18
C SER A 57 -5.45 1.75 2.04
N LEU A 58 -5.03 1.48 0.80
CA LEU A 58 -5.93 1.42 -0.35
C LEU A 58 -6.93 0.27 -0.21
N LEU A 59 -6.45 -0.91 0.15
CA LEU A 59 -7.30 -2.07 0.37
C LEU A 59 -8.36 -1.81 1.45
N GLN A 60 -7.97 -1.19 2.56
CA GLN A 60 -8.89 -0.82 3.64
C GLN A 60 -9.90 0.23 3.18
N ALA A 61 -9.46 1.29 2.50
CA ALA A 61 -10.36 2.33 2.01
C ALA A 61 -11.44 1.76 1.07
N VAL A 62 -11.02 0.93 0.10
CA VAL A 62 -11.95 0.26 -0.83
C VAL A 62 -12.96 -0.62 -0.10
N SER A 63 -12.50 -1.40 0.89
CA SER A 63 -13.37 -2.30 1.66
C SER A 63 -14.41 -1.55 2.49
N VAL A 64 -14.07 -0.37 3.02
CA VAL A 64 -15.02 0.48 3.78
C VAL A 64 -16.09 1.08 2.85
N HIS A 65 -15.69 1.54 1.66
CA HIS A 65 -16.61 2.19 0.72
C HIS A 65 -17.62 1.23 0.08
N GLU A 66 -17.36 -0.07 0.00
CA GLU A 66 -18.33 -1.04 -0.53
C GLU A 66 -19.53 -1.30 0.39
N SER A 67 -19.41 -0.99 1.69
CA SER A 67 -20.56 -1.09 2.61
C SER A 67 -21.62 -0.03 2.31
N ASP A 68 -21.25 1.05 1.63
CA ASP A 68 -22.15 2.13 1.22
C ASP A 68 -22.44 1.99 -0.29
N LYS A 69 -23.59 1.41 -0.60
CA LYS A 69 -24.06 1.00 -1.95
C LYS A 69 -23.54 1.84 -3.12
N SER A 70 -22.96 1.13 -4.10
CA SER A 70 -22.64 1.59 -5.47
C SER A 70 -21.38 2.43 -5.66
N VAL A 71 -20.20 1.84 -5.43
CA VAL A 71 -18.97 2.28 -6.13
C VAL A 71 -18.18 1.05 -6.56
N GLY A 72 -18.38 0.60 -7.80
CA GLY A 72 -17.56 -0.48 -8.35
C GLY A 72 -16.11 -0.01 -8.45
N THR A 73 -15.16 -0.68 -7.78
CA THR A 73 -13.75 -0.32 -8.00
C THR A 73 -12.67 -1.37 -7.78
N LEU A 74 -12.90 -2.54 -7.16
CA LEU A 74 -11.98 -3.69 -7.21
C LEU A 74 -12.80 -4.95 -6.93
N THR A 75 -12.65 -6.01 -7.74
CA THR A 75 -13.37 -7.28 -7.46
C THR A 75 -12.77 -7.97 -6.23
N ASP A 76 -13.49 -8.88 -5.60
CA ASP A 76 -12.94 -9.66 -4.47
C ASP A 76 -11.64 -10.38 -4.85
N LYS A 77 -11.53 -10.85 -6.10
CA LYS A 77 -10.29 -11.43 -6.64
C LYS A 77 -9.14 -10.42 -6.73
N ASP A 78 -9.44 -9.16 -7.05
CA ASP A 78 -8.40 -8.13 -7.10
C ASP A 78 -7.96 -7.72 -5.69
N LYS A 79 -8.88 -7.72 -4.71
CA LYS A 79 -8.56 -7.53 -3.29
C LYS A 79 -7.69 -8.66 -2.76
N GLU A 80 -8.03 -9.91 -3.06
CA GLU A 80 -7.22 -11.08 -2.67
C GLU A 80 -5.82 -11.01 -3.30
N ARG A 81 -5.70 -10.62 -4.57
CA ARG A 81 -4.41 -10.41 -5.23
C ARG A 81 -3.61 -9.27 -4.61
N LEU A 82 -4.28 -8.17 -4.26
CA LEU A 82 -3.66 -7.02 -3.62
C LEU A 82 -3.16 -7.39 -2.21
N LEU A 83 -4.00 -8.07 -1.42
CA LEU A 83 -3.65 -8.59 -0.10
C LEU A 83 -2.48 -9.57 -0.17
N PHE A 84 -2.51 -10.50 -1.13
CA PHE A 84 -1.40 -11.41 -1.38
C PHE A 84 -0.10 -10.65 -1.70
N ARG A 85 -0.17 -9.60 -2.52
CA ARG A 85 1.00 -8.76 -2.84
C ARG A 85 1.51 -8.02 -1.60
N ILE A 86 0.63 -7.47 -0.78
CA ILE A 86 0.99 -6.78 0.48
C ILE A 86 1.69 -7.76 1.42
N ASN A 87 1.13 -8.94 1.62
CA ASN A 87 1.71 -9.96 2.50
C ASN A 87 3.07 -10.45 2.00
N ASN A 88 3.24 -10.65 0.69
CA ASN A 88 4.56 -10.96 0.14
C ASN A 88 5.59 -9.86 0.40
N LEU A 89 5.19 -8.58 0.40
CA LEU A 89 6.10 -7.47 0.71
C LEU A 89 6.50 -7.50 2.19
N TYR A 90 5.54 -7.69 3.10
CA TYR A 90 5.83 -7.84 4.54
C TYR A 90 6.70 -9.07 4.82
N GLU A 91 6.37 -10.22 4.24
CA GLU A 91 7.17 -11.44 4.39
C GLU A 91 8.60 -11.25 3.85
N ALA A 92 8.77 -10.57 2.72
CA ALA A 92 10.07 -10.30 2.14
C ALA A 92 10.97 -9.40 3.02
N ILE A 93 10.39 -8.67 3.96
CA ILE A 93 11.12 -7.81 4.92
C ILE A 93 11.13 -8.37 6.35
N GLY A 94 10.51 -9.53 6.57
CA GLY A 94 10.41 -10.18 7.88
C GLY A 94 9.35 -9.57 8.80
N GLU A 95 8.36 -8.86 8.24
CA GLU A 95 7.21 -8.31 8.97
C GLU A 95 6.02 -9.29 8.94
N GLU A 96 5.14 -9.18 9.93
CA GLU A 96 3.96 -10.05 10.00
C GLU A 96 2.96 -9.72 8.89
N PRO A 97 2.43 -10.74 8.19
CA PRO A 97 1.42 -10.53 7.17
C PRO A 97 0.13 -10.00 7.81
N VAL A 98 -0.54 -9.11 7.10
CA VAL A 98 -1.83 -8.58 7.52
C VAL A 98 -2.92 -9.57 7.13
N GLN A 99 -3.83 -9.83 8.07
CA GLN A 99 -5.06 -10.54 7.75
C GLN A 99 -6.03 -9.57 7.08
N GLY A 100 -6.66 -10.00 5.98
CA GLY A 100 -7.70 -9.21 5.33
C GLY A 100 -8.75 -8.81 6.35
N ALA A 101 -9.27 -7.58 6.24
CA ALA A 101 -10.24 -7.03 7.19
C ALA A 101 -11.33 -8.08 7.48
N PRO A 102 -11.76 -8.25 8.75
CA PRO A 102 -12.90 -9.11 9.03
C PRO A 102 -14.08 -8.56 8.23
N MET A 103 -14.67 -9.40 7.37
CA MET A 103 -16.00 -9.15 6.83
C MET A 103 -16.94 -9.03 8.03
N VAL A 104 -17.13 -7.81 8.53
CA VAL A 104 -18.25 -7.51 9.43
C VAL A 104 -19.50 -7.55 8.55
N TYR A 105 -20.16 -8.71 8.54
CA TYR A 105 -21.55 -8.80 8.15
C TYR A 105 -22.33 -7.89 9.12
N ILE A 106 -22.61 -6.65 8.71
CA ILE A 106 -23.66 -5.86 9.33
C ILE A 106 -24.98 -6.53 8.91
N GLY A 107 -25.41 -7.50 9.72
CA GLY A 107 -26.75 -8.05 9.66
C GLY A 107 -27.75 -6.96 10.04
N GLY A 108 -28.51 -6.50 9.06
CA GLY A 108 -29.78 -5.78 9.26
C GLY A 108 -30.95 -6.75 9.21
#